data_AF-N6UE95-F1
#
_entry.id   AF-N6UE95-F1
#
_cell.length_a   1.000
_cell.length_b   1.000
_cell.length_c   1.000
_cell.angle_alpha   90.00
_cell.angle_beta   90.00
_cell.angle_gamma   90.00
#
_symmetry.space_group_name_H-M   'P 1'
#
loop_
_entity.id
_entity.type
_entity.pdbx_description
1 polymer ?
#
loop_
_entity_poly.entity_id
_entity_poly.type
_entity_poly.pdbx_seq_one_letter_code
_entity_poly.pdbx_strand_id
1 'polypeptide(L)'
;MRRVGRLMDEGWSKDLSQSQLEEELREAMSASRAWMEITPENNAQRPEDTVEVGETVLLTVKSTLPSGIGWRIVDCTAHDGLGDSSQKLLDDRGCPVDEALLPVPKFGPLRPIASMRHQEAVARFAAFKFPDRDRLHLRCRLQICRGACAKVDCDSSNETERDNRIGRANSGKSGEVLDRLEVYNSVEVIAPDIDDVRSFRQKPDPSAAEFDAYPFPKIPGDRTFCMSIDKMAIAFCILGVVFLLAVLVAVCSLLNSRRSNSGLQYYTRSLFSNSSSAGSAFGSKLLSQDSPMFGQSSTPTSNRMQYGRIL
;
A
#
# COMPACT_ATOMS: atom_id res chain seq x y z
N MET A 1 48.31 -22.03 67.25
CA MET A 1 48.31 -21.22 66.01
C MET A 1 47.05 -21.54 65.20
N ARG A 2 46.16 -20.57 64.97
CA ARG A 2 45.06 -20.69 63.98
C ARG A 2 45.43 -19.86 62.75
N ARG A 3 45.62 -20.49 61.58
CA ARG A 3 45.67 -19.75 60.31
C ARG A 3 44.24 -19.51 59.85
N VAL A 4 43.77 -18.27 59.92
CA VAL A 4 42.57 -17.84 59.20
C VAL A 4 43.01 -17.52 57.77
N GLY A 5 42.70 -18.40 56.82
CA GLY A 5 42.86 -18.10 55.40
C GLY A 5 41.83 -17.05 55.01
N ARG A 6 42.29 -15.87 54.58
CA ARG A 6 41.44 -14.84 53.99
C ARG A 6 41.07 -15.28 52.57
N LEU A 7 39.87 -15.81 52.39
CA LEU A 7 39.26 -15.92 51.06
C LEU A 7 39.13 -14.51 50.49
N MET A 8 39.62 -14.33 49.26
CA MET A 8 39.34 -13.14 48.46
C MET A 8 38.12 -13.47 47.62
N ASP A 9 36.98 -12.88 47.97
CA ASP A 9 35.79 -12.92 47.12
C ASP A 9 36.03 -11.99 45.93
N GLU A 10 36.58 -12.55 44.85
CA GLU A 10 36.65 -11.93 43.52
C GLU A 10 35.22 -11.81 42.94
N GLY A 11 34.44 -10.90 43.53
CA GLY A 11 33.09 -10.54 43.10
C GLY A 11 33.13 -9.76 41.79
N TRP A 12 33.38 -10.45 40.68
CA TRP A 12 33.43 -9.86 39.35
C TRP A 12 32.01 -9.51 38.85
N SER A 13 31.43 -8.45 39.40
CA SER A 13 30.29 -7.76 38.80
C SER A 13 30.73 -7.23 37.44
N LYS A 14 30.16 -7.80 36.37
CA LYS A 14 30.28 -7.22 35.03
C LYS A 14 29.43 -5.97 34.97
N ASP A 15 30.03 -4.83 35.28
CA ASP A 15 29.51 -3.53 34.86
C ASP A 15 29.57 -3.46 33.33
N LEU A 16 28.53 -3.96 32.68
CA LEU A 16 28.31 -3.82 31.23
C LEU A 16 28.32 -2.33 30.89
N SER A 17 29.09 -1.93 29.88
CA SER A 17 29.13 -0.54 29.46
C SER A 17 27.76 -0.12 28.94
N GLN A 18 27.39 1.15 29.12
CA GLN A 18 26.08 1.67 28.67
C GLN A 18 25.82 1.36 27.19
N SER A 19 26.85 1.42 26.35
CA SER A 19 26.82 1.03 24.94
C SER A 19 26.47 -0.44 24.68
N GLN A 20 26.90 -1.37 25.54
CA GLN A 20 26.55 -2.79 25.42
C GLN A 20 25.08 -3.00 25.78
N LEU A 21 24.60 -2.32 26.83
CA LEU A 21 23.19 -2.38 27.23
C LEU A 21 22.23 -1.79 26.18
N GLU A 22 22.66 -0.72 25.49
CA GLU A 22 21.90 -0.12 24.39
C GLU A 22 21.85 -1.04 23.15
N GLU A 23 22.92 -1.79 22.87
CA GLU A 23 22.95 -2.74 21.76
C GLU A 23 22.14 -4.01 22.04
N GLU A 24 22.26 -4.59 23.25
CA GLU A 24 21.38 -5.68 23.71
C GLU A 24 19.90 -5.27 23.68
N LEU A 25 19.58 -4.02 24.05
CA LEU A 25 18.23 -3.48 23.95
C LEU A 25 17.75 -3.38 22.50
N ARG A 26 18.60 -2.96 21.55
CA ARG A 26 18.26 -2.93 20.11
C ARG A 26 18.02 -4.33 19.55
N GLU A 27 18.88 -5.30 19.90
CA GLU A 27 18.71 -6.69 19.48
C GLU A 27 17.40 -7.26 20.02
N ALA A 28 17.12 -7.10 21.32
CA ALA A 28 15.86 -7.52 21.91
C ALA A 28 14.64 -6.80 21.31
N MET A 29 14.75 -5.49 21.04
CA MET A 29 13.70 -4.72 20.37
C MET A 29 13.42 -5.21 18.94
N SER A 30 14.43 -5.71 18.21
CA SER A 30 14.24 -6.27 16.86
C SER A 30 13.34 -7.51 16.83
N ALA A 31 13.24 -8.24 17.95
CA ALA A 31 12.35 -9.39 18.11
C ALA A 31 10.92 -9.00 18.52
N SER A 32 10.65 -7.71 18.74
CA SER A 32 9.33 -7.19 19.12
C SER A 32 8.30 -7.45 18.03
N ARG A 33 7.07 -7.79 18.43
CA ARG A 33 5.94 -7.96 17.51
C ARG A 33 4.72 -7.26 18.07
N ALA A 34 4.00 -6.54 17.23
CA ALA A 34 2.69 -6.02 17.56
C ALA A 34 1.76 -6.14 16.35
N TRP A 35 0.49 -6.42 16.60
CA TRP A 35 -0.53 -6.55 15.58
C TRP A 35 -1.92 -6.22 16.15
N MET A 36 -2.90 -6.10 15.27
CA MET A 36 -4.26 -5.71 15.61
C MET A 36 -5.27 -6.67 14.98
N GLU A 37 -6.21 -7.14 15.78
CA GLU A 37 -7.31 -8.01 15.39
C GLU A 37 -8.62 -7.25 15.58
N ILE A 38 -9.57 -7.48 14.67
CA ILE A 38 -10.93 -6.93 14.72
C ILE A 38 -11.84 -8.15 14.63
N THR A 39 -12.67 -8.39 15.65
CA THR A 39 -13.54 -9.57 15.71
C THR A 39 -14.94 -9.19 16.19
N PRO A 40 -16.04 -9.69 15.57
CA PRO A 40 -17.38 -9.49 16.11
C PRO A 40 -17.48 -10.12 17.52
N GLU A 41 -18.29 -9.53 18.41
CA GLU A 41 -18.52 -10.12 19.75
C GLU A 41 -19.37 -11.40 19.68
N ASN A 42 -20.26 -11.48 18.68
CA ASN A 42 -21.13 -12.62 18.45
C ASN A 42 -20.58 -13.49 17.32
N ASN A 43 -20.07 -14.68 17.66
CA ASN A 43 -19.64 -15.69 16.68
C ASN A 43 -20.84 -16.36 15.99
N ALA A 44 -21.63 -15.59 15.23
CA ALA A 44 -22.53 -16.15 14.22
C ALA A 44 -21.72 -16.80 13.09
N GLN A 45 -22.29 -17.77 12.37
CA GLN A 45 -21.68 -18.44 11.21
C GLN A 45 -21.58 -17.51 9.96
N ARG A 46 -20.97 -16.32 10.11
CA ARG A 46 -20.64 -15.37 9.06
C ARG A 46 -19.11 -15.45 8.79
N PRO A 47 -18.59 -15.16 7.59
CA PRO A 47 -17.15 -14.91 7.40
C PRO A 47 -16.62 -13.91 8.45
N GLU A 48 -15.44 -14.20 9.01
CA GLU A 48 -14.85 -13.46 10.15
C GLU A 48 -14.57 -11.97 9.83
N ASP A 49 -14.49 -11.61 8.55
CA ASP A 49 -14.15 -10.28 8.04
C ASP A 49 -15.36 -9.33 7.88
N THR A 50 -16.60 -9.79 8.11
CA THR A 50 -17.83 -9.05 7.78
C THR A 50 -18.73 -8.79 9.00
N VAL A 51 -19.12 -7.54 9.21
CA VAL A 51 -19.89 -7.05 10.37
C VAL A 51 -21.04 -6.14 9.90
N GLU A 52 -22.14 -6.06 10.65
CA GLU A 52 -23.25 -5.13 10.35
C GLU A 52 -23.10 -3.78 11.09
N VAL A 53 -23.59 -2.67 10.51
CA VAL A 53 -23.60 -1.36 11.19
C VAL A 53 -24.34 -1.45 12.52
N GLY A 54 -23.71 -0.98 13.60
CA GLY A 54 -24.23 -1.06 14.97
C GLY A 54 -23.91 -2.36 15.71
N GLU A 55 -23.39 -3.39 15.05
CA GLU A 55 -22.95 -4.63 15.70
C GLU A 55 -21.71 -4.37 16.59
N THR A 56 -21.64 -5.01 17.77
CA THR A 56 -20.52 -4.84 18.69
C THR A 56 -19.28 -5.61 18.21
N VAL A 57 -18.16 -4.89 18.10
CA VAL A 57 -16.86 -5.39 17.65
C VAL A 57 -15.82 -5.21 18.73
N LEU A 58 -14.93 -6.20 18.86
CA LEU A 58 -13.74 -6.14 19.70
C LEU A 58 -12.54 -5.75 18.85
N LEU A 59 -11.96 -4.58 19.16
CA LEU A 59 -10.62 -4.21 18.72
C LEU A 59 -9.60 -4.78 19.70
N THR A 60 -8.81 -5.75 19.27
CA THR A 60 -7.77 -6.38 20.10
C THR A 60 -6.39 -6.04 19.55
N VAL A 61 -5.65 -5.18 20.25
CA VAL A 61 -4.23 -4.94 19.95
C VAL A 61 -3.39 -5.89 20.80
N LYS A 62 -2.49 -6.64 20.17
CA LYS A 62 -1.60 -7.58 20.83
C LYS A 62 -0.16 -7.11 20.64
N SER A 63 0.65 -7.20 21.70
CA SER A 63 2.09 -6.97 21.63
C SER A 63 2.87 -8.09 22.32
N THR A 64 4.08 -8.32 21.84
CA THR A 64 5.11 -9.19 22.43
C THR A 64 6.40 -8.38 22.44
N LEU A 65 6.81 -7.91 23.63
CA LEU A 65 7.92 -6.96 23.84
C LEU A 65 8.94 -7.52 24.84
N PRO A 66 10.20 -7.05 24.87
CA PRO A 66 11.18 -7.48 25.86
C PRO A 66 10.74 -7.19 27.30
N SER A 67 11.14 -8.03 28.25
CA SER A 67 10.89 -7.78 29.67
C SER A 67 11.50 -6.46 30.13
N GLY A 68 10.71 -5.65 30.84
CA GLY A 68 11.12 -4.31 31.26
C GLY A 68 10.80 -3.22 30.22
N ILE A 69 10.23 -3.56 29.07
CA ILE A 69 9.65 -2.62 28.12
C ILE A 69 8.13 -2.58 28.29
N GLY A 70 7.57 -1.38 28.34
CA GLY A 70 6.13 -1.13 28.38
C GLY A 70 5.64 -0.52 27.09
N TRP A 71 4.33 -0.52 26.90
CA TRP A 71 3.70 0.08 25.73
C TRP A 71 2.35 0.68 26.10
N ARG A 72 1.85 1.57 25.25
CA ARG A 72 0.49 2.10 25.29
C ARG A 72 0.00 2.41 23.88
N ILE A 73 -1.31 2.36 23.67
CA ILE A 73 -1.94 2.78 22.41
C ILE A 73 -2.08 4.31 22.44
N VAL A 74 -1.74 4.95 21.32
CA VAL A 74 -1.88 6.39 21.07
C VAL A 74 -2.34 6.59 19.62
N ASP A 75 -3.04 7.69 19.33
CA ASP A 75 -3.42 8.08 17.97
C ASP A 75 -4.00 6.93 17.11
N CYS A 76 -5.27 6.62 17.34
CA CYS A 76 -6.04 5.73 16.48
C CYS A 76 -6.88 6.56 15.50
N THR A 77 -6.85 6.17 14.23
CA THR A 77 -7.62 6.77 13.14
C THR A 77 -8.35 5.69 12.37
N ALA A 78 -9.64 5.87 12.12
CA ALA A 78 -10.38 5.14 11.11
C ALA A 78 -10.36 5.91 9.78
N HIS A 79 -10.24 5.23 8.65
CA HIS A 79 -10.27 5.83 7.32
C HIS A 79 -10.94 4.93 6.28
N ASP A 80 -11.26 5.52 5.14
CA ASP A 80 -12.03 4.96 4.03
C ASP A 80 -11.17 4.23 2.97
N GLY A 81 -9.84 4.22 3.16
CA GLY A 81 -8.86 3.62 2.28
C GLY A 81 -8.33 4.51 1.15
N LEU A 82 -9.01 5.62 0.80
CA LEU A 82 -8.49 6.64 -0.12
C LEU A 82 -7.84 7.82 0.61
N GLY A 83 -8.25 8.08 1.85
CA GLY A 83 -7.83 9.25 2.63
C GLY A 83 -8.75 10.47 2.47
N ASP A 84 -9.85 10.35 1.71
CA ASP A 84 -10.84 11.41 1.54
C ASP A 84 -11.67 11.59 2.84
N SER A 85 -12.05 10.48 3.47
CA SER A 85 -12.70 10.43 4.79
C SER A 85 -11.82 9.77 5.83
N SER A 86 -11.60 10.47 6.95
CA SER A 86 -10.95 9.90 8.13
C SER A 86 -11.57 10.45 9.43
N GLN A 87 -11.62 9.61 10.46
CA GLN A 87 -12.15 9.90 11.78
C GLN A 87 -11.10 9.57 12.83
N LYS A 88 -10.73 10.54 13.66
CA LYS A 88 -9.83 10.31 14.79
C LYS A 88 -10.62 9.66 15.93
N LEU A 89 -10.10 8.57 16.48
CA LEU A 89 -10.70 7.77 17.54
C LEU A 89 -10.00 8.00 18.88
N LEU A 90 -8.66 7.98 18.90
CA LEU A 90 -7.85 8.37 20.06
C LEU A 90 -6.94 9.55 19.71
N ASP A 91 -6.67 10.44 20.65
CA ASP A 91 -5.69 11.54 20.53
C ASP A 91 -4.23 11.04 20.62
N ASP A 92 -3.26 11.93 20.40
CA ASP A 92 -1.82 11.61 20.47
C ASP A 92 -1.34 11.27 21.91
N ARG A 93 -2.21 11.45 22.91
CA ARG A 93 -2.02 11.04 24.30
C ARG A 93 -2.74 9.73 24.62
N GLY A 94 -3.47 9.12 23.69
CA GLY A 94 -4.21 7.86 23.87
C GLY A 94 -5.59 8.02 24.53
N CYS A 95 -6.10 9.24 24.64
CA CYS A 95 -7.44 9.52 25.15
C CYS A 95 -8.49 9.44 24.03
N PRO A 96 -9.72 8.97 24.32
CA PRO A 96 -10.79 8.92 23.33
C PRO A 96 -11.18 10.33 22.88
N VAL A 97 -11.36 10.51 21.58
CA VAL A 97 -11.94 11.72 21.00
C VAL A 97 -13.46 11.70 21.15
N ASP A 98 -14.05 10.51 21.02
CA ASP A 98 -15.45 10.21 21.28
C ASP A 98 -15.54 8.80 21.90
N GLU A 99 -16.03 8.72 23.14
CA GLU A 99 -16.16 7.45 23.88
C GLU A 99 -17.20 6.50 23.25
N ALA A 100 -18.16 7.03 22.49
CA ALA A 100 -19.14 6.22 21.78
C ALA A 100 -18.55 5.54 20.53
N LEU A 101 -17.57 6.17 19.88
CA LEU A 101 -16.88 5.62 18.70
C LEU A 101 -15.76 4.65 19.06
N LEU A 102 -14.96 4.96 20.09
CA LEU A 102 -13.95 4.04 20.61
C LEU A 102 -13.62 4.37 22.08
N PRO A 103 -14.08 3.58 23.06
CA PRO A 103 -13.72 3.78 24.46
C PRO A 103 -12.25 3.39 24.73
N VAL A 104 -11.71 3.85 25.87
CA VAL A 104 -10.34 3.55 26.31
C VAL A 104 -10.05 2.04 26.26
N PRO A 105 -9.03 1.59 25.49
CA PRO A 105 -8.65 0.18 25.44
C PRO A 105 -8.20 -0.35 26.81
N LYS A 106 -8.79 -1.47 27.23
CA LYS A 106 -8.51 -2.10 28.53
C LYS A 106 -7.37 -3.11 28.37
N PHE A 107 -6.27 -2.86 29.06
CA PHE A 107 -5.10 -3.76 29.07
C PHE A 107 -5.39 -5.02 29.89
N GLY A 108 -5.21 -6.17 29.25
CA GLY A 108 -5.26 -7.49 29.87
C GLY A 108 -3.99 -7.84 30.65
N PRO A 109 -3.95 -9.06 31.24
CA PRO A 109 -2.83 -9.52 32.05
C PRO A 109 -1.56 -9.71 31.22
N LEU A 110 -0.42 -9.35 31.80
CA LEU A 110 0.91 -9.61 31.23
C LEU A 110 1.23 -11.12 31.31
N ARG A 111 1.42 -11.76 30.16
CA ARG A 111 1.82 -13.18 30.05
C ARG A 111 3.32 -13.26 29.72
N PRO A 112 4.20 -13.75 30.60
CA PRO A 112 5.63 -13.88 30.30
C PRO A 112 5.87 -15.00 29.28
N ILE A 113 6.77 -14.76 28.32
CA ILE A 113 7.20 -15.74 27.30
C ILE A 113 8.73 -15.68 27.19
N ALA A 114 9.41 -16.56 27.92
CA ALA A 114 10.87 -16.54 28.09
C ALA A 114 11.37 -15.14 28.55
N SER A 115 12.21 -14.47 27.76
CA SER A 115 12.67 -13.09 28.01
C SER A 115 11.65 -12.01 27.65
N MET A 116 10.61 -12.34 26.88
CA MET A 116 9.58 -11.43 26.38
C MET A 116 8.34 -11.42 27.28
N ARG A 117 7.46 -10.45 27.06
CA ARG A 117 6.13 -10.32 27.67
C ARG A 117 5.11 -10.09 26.58
N HIS A 118 4.07 -10.92 26.59
CA HIS A 118 2.90 -10.74 25.75
C HIS A 118 1.80 -10.02 26.53
N GLN A 119 1.12 -9.08 25.86
CA GLN A 119 -0.03 -8.39 26.43
C GLN A 119 -1.05 -8.07 25.34
N GLU A 120 -2.32 -8.14 25.72
CA GLU A 120 -3.48 -7.85 24.88
C GLU A 120 -4.15 -6.59 25.45
N ALA A 121 -4.63 -5.68 24.59
CA ALA A 121 -5.45 -4.54 24.97
C ALA A 121 -6.72 -4.54 24.12
N VAL A 122 -7.88 -4.49 24.77
CA VAL A 122 -9.18 -4.71 24.13
C VAL A 122 -10.08 -3.49 24.32
N ALA A 123 -10.62 -2.97 23.21
CA ALA A 123 -11.72 -2.02 23.21
C ALA A 123 -12.95 -2.65 22.55
N ARG A 124 -14.15 -2.35 23.06
CA ARG A 124 -15.42 -2.71 22.43
C ARG A 124 -16.03 -1.46 21.81
N PHE A 125 -16.47 -1.53 20.57
CA PHE A 125 -17.12 -0.41 19.89
C PHE A 125 -18.23 -0.92 18.97
N ALA A 126 -19.18 -0.06 18.63
CA ALA A 126 -20.21 -0.37 17.62
C ALA A 126 -19.62 -0.13 16.22
N ALA A 127 -19.79 -1.09 15.31
CA ALA A 127 -19.32 -0.94 13.94
C ALA A 127 -20.01 0.23 13.22
N PHE A 128 -19.23 1.03 12.51
CA PHE A 128 -19.70 2.17 11.74
C PHE A 128 -19.12 2.14 10.32
N LYS A 129 -19.80 2.80 9.39
CA LYS A 129 -19.52 2.76 7.95
C LYS A 129 -19.32 4.18 7.42
N PHE A 130 -18.36 4.39 6.53
CA PHE A 130 -18.25 5.63 5.75
C PHE A 130 -19.25 5.58 4.58
N PRO A 131 -20.01 6.65 4.26
CA PRO A 131 -21.15 6.58 3.32
C PRO A 131 -20.85 5.92 1.96
N ASP A 132 -19.64 6.11 1.44
CA ASP A 132 -19.21 5.64 0.12
C ASP A 132 -18.28 4.41 0.15
N ARG A 133 -18.05 3.80 1.32
CA ARG A 133 -17.15 2.65 1.48
C ARG A 133 -17.69 1.59 2.42
N ASP A 134 -17.63 0.34 1.95
CA ASP A 134 -18.03 -0.84 2.70
C ASP A 134 -16.89 -1.39 3.58
N ARG A 135 -15.65 -0.91 3.43
CA ARG A 135 -14.50 -1.36 4.23
C ARG A 135 -13.98 -0.25 5.14
N LEU A 136 -13.98 -0.53 6.44
CA LEU A 136 -13.48 0.34 7.49
C LEU A 136 -12.01 -0.02 7.78
N HIS A 137 -11.11 0.93 7.61
CA HIS A 137 -9.67 0.73 7.82
C HIS A 137 -9.23 1.41 9.11
N LEU A 138 -8.68 0.66 10.07
CA LEU A 138 -8.21 1.19 11.36
C LEU A 138 -6.68 1.16 11.40
N ARG A 139 -6.08 2.28 11.80
CA ARG A 139 -4.65 2.41 12.12
C ARG A 139 -4.51 2.95 13.54
N CYS A 140 -3.68 2.33 14.36
CA CYS A 140 -3.31 2.83 15.68
C CYS A 140 -1.78 2.88 15.83
N ARG A 141 -1.27 3.86 16.58
CA ARG A 141 0.15 3.94 16.92
C ARG A 141 0.39 3.42 18.33
N LEU A 142 1.51 2.74 18.55
CA LEU A 142 1.87 2.16 19.85
C LEU A 142 3.14 2.84 20.33
N GLN A 143 3.03 3.59 21.42
CA GLN A 143 4.18 4.23 22.04
C GLN A 143 4.87 3.22 22.96
N ILE A 144 6.13 2.91 22.66
CA ILE A 144 6.97 1.99 23.45
C ILE A 144 7.80 2.79 24.45
N CYS A 145 7.89 2.32 25.69
CA CYS A 145 8.58 3.02 26.77
C CYS A 145 9.57 2.11 27.54
N ARG A 146 10.64 2.70 28.05
CA ARG A 146 11.58 2.04 28.98
C ARG A 146 10.92 1.89 30.35
N GLY A 147 10.50 0.67 30.71
CA GLY A 147 9.64 0.43 31.86
C GLY A 147 8.17 0.77 31.57
N ALA A 148 7.38 1.03 32.62
CA ALA A 148 5.98 1.39 32.43
C ALA A 148 5.84 2.76 31.76
N CYS A 149 5.04 2.85 30.70
CA CYS A 149 4.68 4.13 30.12
C CYS A 149 3.93 5.02 31.13
N ALA A 150 4.01 6.34 30.95
CA ALA A 150 3.22 7.29 31.73
C ALA A 150 1.73 6.97 31.61
N LYS A 151 1.02 6.97 32.75
CA LYS A 151 -0.45 7.00 32.76
C LYS A 151 -0.91 8.39 32.34
N VAL A 152 -1.96 8.45 31.53
CA VAL A 152 -2.61 9.69 31.11
C VAL A 152 -4.03 9.66 31.66
N ASP A 153 -4.40 10.71 32.39
CA ASP A 153 -5.75 10.87 32.94
C ASP A 153 -6.58 11.72 31.96
N CYS A 154 -7.54 11.09 31.28
CA CYS A 154 -8.31 11.73 30.21
C CYS A 154 -9.42 12.66 30.72
N ASP A 155 -9.81 12.53 31.99
CA ASP A 155 -10.84 13.36 32.65
C ASP A 155 -10.40 14.83 32.79
N SER A 156 -9.09 15.11 32.77
CA SER A 156 -8.53 16.46 32.79
C SER A 156 -8.67 17.16 31.42
N SER A 157 -9.93 17.35 31.03
CA SER A 157 -10.37 18.06 29.84
C SER A 157 -10.21 19.58 29.97
N ASN A 158 -8.96 20.05 30.14
CA ASN A 158 -8.51 21.42 29.84
C ASN A 158 -7.01 21.56 30.20
N GLU A 159 -6.12 21.45 29.21
CA GLU A 159 -4.95 22.32 29.06
C GLU A 159 -4.52 22.32 27.58
N THR A 160 -5.17 23.19 26.80
CA THR A 160 -4.61 23.66 25.52
C THR A 160 -3.32 24.44 25.77
N GLU A 161 -2.24 24.02 25.12
CA GLU A 161 -1.03 24.83 24.87
C GLU A 161 -0.52 25.70 26.04
N ARG A 162 -0.30 25.14 27.23
CA ARG A 162 0.42 25.91 28.25
C ARG A 162 1.32 25.19 29.25
N ASP A 163 1.86 24.01 28.92
CA ASP A 163 2.93 23.48 29.76
C ASP A 163 4.18 22.86 29.12
N ASN A 164 5.18 23.74 28.94
CA ASN A 164 6.60 23.41 28.90
C ASN A 164 7.30 23.86 30.21
N ARG A 165 6.59 24.07 31.35
CA ARG A 165 7.13 24.73 32.56
C ARG A 165 6.72 24.15 33.94
N ILE A 166 5.78 23.22 34.05
CA ILE A 166 5.41 22.42 35.24
C ILE A 166 5.84 20.96 35.01
N GLY A 167 6.99 20.79 34.34
CA GLY A 167 7.81 19.62 34.61
C GLY A 167 8.05 19.53 36.11
N ARG A 168 7.83 18.34 36.70
CA ARG A 168 8.12 17.93 38.09
C ARG A 168 6.97 18.00 39.13
N ALA A 169 5.75 17.59 38.78
CA ALA A 169 4.67 17.35 39.76
C ALA A 169 4.00 15.95 39.75
N ASN A 170 4.52 14.96 39.01
CA ASN A 170 4.27 13.52 39.27
C ASN A 170 5.19 12.53 38.52
N SER A 171 6.29 13.01 37.91
CA SER A 171 7.26 12.21 37.13
C SER A 171 8.17 11.35 38.04
N GLY A 172 7.59 10.45 38.83
CA GLY A 172 8.32 9.57 39.73
C GLY A 172 8.88 8.30 39.06
N LYS A 173 8.16 7.73 38.09
CA LYS A 173 8.49 6.44 37.42
C LYS A 173 7.92 6.31 35.99
N SER A 174 7.69 7.41 35.27
CA SER A 174 7.27 7.35 33.86
C SER A 174 8.46 6.97 32.98
N GLY A 175 8.32 5.89 32.21
CA GLY A 175 9.35 5.44 31.28
C GLY A 175 9.58 6.42 30.13
N GLU A 176 10.85 6.59 29.76
CA GLU A 176 11.27 7.30 28.54
C GLU A 176 10.70 6.63 27.30
N VAL A 177 10.33 7.41 26.28
CA VAL A 177 9.80 6.89 25.02
C VAL A 177 10.94 6.38 24.16
N LEU A 178 10.90 5.10 23.80
CA LEU A 178 11.93 4.44 23.00
C LEU A 178 11.59 4.42 21.51
N ASP A 179 10.33 4.12 21.18
CA ASP A 179 9.91 3.88 19.80
C ASP A 179 8.39 4.09 19.61
N ARG A 180 7.93 4.16 18.34
CA ARG A 180 6.53 4.21 17.94
C ARG A 180 6.25 3.20 16.83
N LEU A 181 5.57 2.11 17.16
CA LEU A 181 5.12 1.12 16.18
C LEU A 181 3.76 1.52 15.60
N GLU A 182 3.46 1.16 14.36
CA GLU A 182 2.12 1.31 13.79
C GLU A 182 1.47 -0.07 13.58
N VAL A 183 0.21 -0.20 13.98
CA VAL A 183 -0.60 -1.41 13.76
C VAL A 183 -1.86 -1.06 12.99
N TYR A 184 -2.28 -1.99 12.13
CA TYR A 184 -3.33 -1.77 11.15
C TYR A 184 -4.16 -3.03 10.92
N ASN A 185 -5.47 -2.87 10.76
CA ASN A 185 -6.39 -3.92 10.32
C ASN A 185 -7.63 -3.26 9.67
N SER A 186 -8.45 -4.02 8.96
CA SER A 186 -9.62 -3.52 8.24
C SER A 186 -10.74 -4.55 8.20
N VAL A 187 -11.97 -4.11 8.38
CA VAL A 187 -13.18 -4.94 8.45
C VAL A 187 -14.21 -4.46 7.43
N GLU A 188 -14.99 -5.37 6.85
CA GLU A 188 -16.11 -5.02 5.98
C GLU A 188 -17.37 -4.76 6.84
N VAL A 189 -18.03 -3.63 6.62
CA VAL A 189 -19.19 -3.17 7.37
C VAL A 189 -20.38 -2.99 6.42
N ILE A 190 -21.38 -3.87 6.56
CA ILE A 190 -22.59 -3.88 5.74
C ILE A 190 -23.70 -3.09 6.44
N ALA A 191 -24.44 -2.27 5.68
CA ALA A 191 -25.59 -1.52 6.17
C ALA A 191 -26.86 -2.03 5.47
N PRO A 192 -27.51 -3.11 5.95
CA PRO A 192 -28.60 -3.77 5.23
C PRO A 192 -29.73 -2.79 4.85
N ASP A 193 -30.12 -1.89 5.76
CA ASP A 193 -31.18 -0.88 5.54
C ASP A 193 -30.85 0.16 4.44
N ILE A 194 -29.58 0.30 4.02
CA ILE A 194 -29.11 1.33 3.08
C ILE A 194 -28.61 0.70 1.77
N ASP A 195 -27.91 -0.43 1.86
CA ASP A 195 -27.29 -1.08 0.71
C ASP A 195 -28.33 -1.81 -0.18
N ASP A 196 -29.47 -2.24 0.38
CA ASP A 196 -30.60 -2.77 -0.41
C ASP A 196 -31.23 -1.71 -1.33
N VAL A 197 -31.26 -0.44 -0.91
CA VAL A 197 -31.77 0.67 -1.75
C VAL A 197 -30.80 0.95 -2.92
N ARG A 198 -29.50 0.68 -2.74
CA ARG A 198 -28.49 0.74 -3.81
C ARG A 198 -28.62 -0.45 -4.76
N SER A 199 -28.82 -1.67 -4.24
CA SER A 199 -28.94 -2.90 -5.05
C SER A 199 -30.20 -2.89 -5.94
N PHE A 200 -31.34 -2.42 -5.43
CA PHE A 200 -32.56 -2.19 -6.23
C PHE A 200 -32.36 -1.18 -7.37
N ARG A 201 -31.45 -0.20 -7.20
CA ARG A 201 -31.14 0.81 -8.23
C ARG A 201 -30.20 0.28 -9.33
N GLN A 202 -29.59 -0.89 -9.12
CA GLN A 202 -28.52 -1.44 -9.97
C GLN A 202 -28.93 -2.71 -10.73
N LYS A 203 -30.15 -3.24 -10.51
CA LYS A 203 -30.82 -4.14 -11.46
C LYS A 203 -31.50 -3.33 -12.57
N PRO A 204 -31.07 -3.44 -13.84
CA PRO A 204 -31.89 -3.03 -14.97
C PRO A 204 -32.90 -4.15 -15.27
N ASP A 205 -34.06 -4.14 -14.62
CA ASP A 205 -35.14 -5.06 -14.95
C ASP A 205 -35.65 -4.78 -16.38
N PRO A 206 -35.69 -5.78 -17.29
CA PRO A 206 -35.96 -5.56 -18.72
C PRO A 206 -37.46 -5.48 -19.07
N SER A 207 -38.34 -5.32 -18.07
CA SER A 207 -39.79 -5.50 -18.26
C SER A 207 -40.67 -4.67 -17.32
N ALA A 208 -40.52 -3.34 -17.36
CA ALA A 208 -41.54 -2.42 -16.83
C ALA A 208 -41.69 -1.22 -17.79
N ALA A 209 -42.86 -1.11 -18.42
CA ALA A 209 -43.24 0.09 -19.16
C ALA A 209 -43.74 1.17 -18.19
N GLU A 210 -43.57 2.44 -18.59
CA GLU A 210 -44.28 3.63 -18.10
C GLU A 210 -44.57 3.74 -16.59
N PHE A 211 -43.69 4.44 -15.87
CA PHE A 211 -44.14 5.37 -14.82
C PHE A 211 -43.19 6.57 -14.67
N ASP A 212 -43.74 7.72 -14.28
CA ASP A 212 -43.13 9.04 -14.49
C ASP A 212 -41.82 9.28 -13.71
N ALA A 213 -40.80 9.73 -14.45
CA ALA A 213 -39.52 10.18 -13.89
C ALA A 213 -39.49 11.71 -13.73
N TYR A 214 -39.48 12.19 -12.49
CA TYR A 214 -39.16 13.60 -12.21
C TYR A 214 -37.66 13.87 -12.45
N PRO A 215 -37.28 14.87 -13.24
CA PRO A 215 -35.90 15.07 -13.65
C PRO A 215 -35.11 15.95 -12.67
N PHE A 216 -34.07 15.40 -12.04
CA PHE A 216 -32.94 16.20 -11.56
C PHE A 216 -31.87 16.29 -12.66
N PRO A 217 -31.33 17.48 -12.96
CA PRO A 217 -30.43 17.68 -14.10
C PRO A 217 -29.06 17.02 -13.86
N LYS A 218 -28.68 16.13 -14.77
CA LYS A 218 -27.33 15.55 -14.81
C LYS A 218 -26.32 16.63 -15.20
N ILE A 219 -25.39 16.94 -14.30
CA ILE A 219 -24.24 17.80 -14.57
C ILE A 219 -23.31 17.06 -15.56
N PRO A 220 -22.91 17.66 -16.69
CA PRO A 220 -22.02 17.03 -17.65
C PRO A 220 -20.55 17.27 -17.28
N GLY A 221 -19.80 16.21 -17.02
CA GLY A 221 -18.36 16.28 -16.74
C GLY A 221 -17.67 14.98 -17.16
N ASP A 222 -17.73 13.98 -16.29
CA ASP A 222 -16.88 12.80 -16.40
C ASP A 222 -17.56 11.62 -17.10
N ARG A 223 -17.21 11.40 -18.37
CA ARG A 223 -17.49 10.14 -19.09
C ARG A 223 -16.42 9.09 -18.78
N THR A 224 -16.34 8.66 -17.52
CA THR A 224 -15.62 7.45 -17.16
C THR A 224 -16.41 6.23 -17.67
N PHE A 225 -15.90 5.60 -18.73
CA PHE A 225 -16.52 4.39 -19.29
C PHE A 225 -16.22 3.17 -18.41
N CYS A 226 -17.05 2.95 -17.38
CA CYS A 226 -16.98 1.76 -16.55
C CYS A 226 -17.46 0.52 -17.36
N MET A 227 -16.56 -0.41 -17.64
CA MET A 227 -16.85 -1.73 -18.23
C MET A 227 -16.50 -2.84 -17.23
N SER A 228 -17.33 -3.89 -17.14
CA SER A 228 -16.94 -5.11 -16.40
C SER A 228 -15.67 -5.72 -17.01
N ILE A 229 -14.84 -6.31 -16.15
CA ILE A 229 -13.57 -6.93 -16.52
C ILE A 229 -13.74 -8.04 -17.58
N ASP A 230 -14.88 -8.75 -17.56
CA ASP A 230 -15.22 -9.78 -18.55
C ASP A 230 -15.39 -9.19 -19.96
N LYS A 231 -15.96 -7.98 -20.05
CA LYS A 231 -16.20 -7.27 -21.32
C LYS A 231 -14.90 -6.68 -21.87
N MET A 232 -14.03 -6.20 -20.98
CA MET A 232 -12.67 -5.78 -21.30
C MET A 232 -11.84 -6.95 -21.84
N ALA A 233 -11.92 -8.13 -21.20
CA ALA A 233 -11.24 -9.34 -21.66
C ALA A 233 -11.70 -9.77 -23.08
N ILE A 234 -13.01 -9.78 -23.34
CA ILE A 234 -13.56 -10.09 -24.68
C ILE A 234 -13.03 -9.12 -25.75
N ALA A 235 -12.94 -7.82 -25.45
CA ALA A 235 -12.40 -6.84 -26.39
C ALA A 235 -10.93 -7.12 -26.76
N PHE A 236 -10.08 -7.44 -25.78
CA PHE A 236 -8.69 -7.81 -26.05
C PHE A 236 -8.56 -9.12 -26.83
N CYS A 237 -9.40 -10.13 -26.55
CA CYS A 237 -9.43 -11.37 -27.34
C CYS A 237 -9.75 -11.10 -28.82
N ILE A 238 -10.74 -10.25 -29.11
CA ILE A 238 -11.10 -9.88 -30.49
C ILE A 238 -9.94 -9.16 -31.19
N LEU A 239 -9.33 -8.16 -30.53
CA LEU A 239 -8.18 -7.44 -31.08
C LEU A 239 -6.97 -8.36 -31.33
N GLY A 240 -6.71 -9.30 -30.41
CA GLY A 240 -5.66 -10.30 -30.55
C GLY A 240 -5.87 -11.21 -31.77
N VAL A 241 -7.10 -11.70 -31.99
CA VAL A 241 -7.42 -12.51 -33.18
C VAL A 241 -7.24 -11.72 -34.47
N VAL A 242 -7.70 -10.47 -34.53
CA VAL A 242 -7.53 -9.60 -35.70
C VAL A 242 -6.04 -9.36 -36.01
N PHE A 243 -5.22 -9.10 -34.99
CA PHE A 243 -3.78 -8.94 -35.15
C PHE A 243 -3.09 -10.23 -35.65
N LEU A 244 -3.46 -11.39 -35.10
CA LEU A 244 -2.93 -12.69 -35.52
C LEU A 244 -3.26 -12.98 -36.99
N LEU A 245 -4.50 -12.71 -37.43
CA LEU A 245 -4.90 -12.82 -38.84
C LEU A 245 -4.11 -11.88 -39.75
N ALA A 246 -3.86 -10.63 -39.34
CA ALA A 246 -3.05 -9.70 -40.10
C ALA A 246 -1.58 -10.18 -40.26
N VAL A 247 -0.98 -10.73 -39.20
CA VAL A 247 0.36 -11.34 -39.24
C VAL A 247 0.38 -12.57 -40.17
N LEU A 248 -0.63 -13.45 -40.11
CA LEU A 248 -0.74 -14.59 -41.01
C LEU A 248 -0.84 -14.16 -42.48
N VAL A 249 -1.66 -13.14 -42.79
CA VAL A 249 -1.76 -12.60 -44.16
C VAL A 249 -0.43 -12.00 -44.62
N ALA A 250 0.29 -11.28 -43.76
CA ALA A 250 1.61 -10.73 -44.07
C ALA A 250 2.65 -11.83 -44.31
N VAL A 251 2.70 -12.88 -43.48
CA VAL A 251 3.60 -14.01 -43.69
C VAL A 251 3.24 -14.78 -44.96
N CYS A 252 1.96 -15.05 -45.22
CA CYS A 252 1.50 -15.69 -46.44
C CYS A 252 1.81 -14.86 -47.70
N SER A 253 1.71 -13.52 -47.65
CA SER A 253 2.07 -12.66 -48.78
C SER A 253 3.57 -12.65 -49.04
N LEU A 254 4.41 -12.67 -48.00
CA LEU A 254 5.87 -12.81 -48.14
C LEU A 254 6.27 -14.19 -48.69
N LEU A 255 5.63 -15.27 -48.22
CA LEU A 255 5.87 -16.63 -48.73
C LEU A 255 5.39 -16.78 -50.19
N ASN A 256 4.22 -16.26 -50.53
CA ASN A 256 3.70 -16.25 -51.90
C ASN A 256 4.53 -15.35 -52.83
N SER A 257 5.05 -14.21 -52.35
CA SER A 257 5.99 -13.37 -53.10
C SER A 257 7.29 -14.13 -53.39
N ARG A 258 7.90 -14.76 -52.37
CA ARG A 258 9.10 -15.60 -52.54
C ARG A 258 8.87 -16.79 -53.48
N ARG A 259 7.66 -17.36 -53.49
CA ARG A 259 7.28 -18.49 -54.37
C ARG A 259 6.94 -18.01 -55.80
N SER A 260 6.27 -16.86 -55.96
CA SER A 260 6.00 -16.25 -57.26
C SER A 260 7.29 -15.80 -57.96
N ASN A 261 8.30 -15.38 -57.20
CA ASN A 261 9.64 -15.06 -57.72
C ASN A 261 10.44 -16.29 -58.22
N SER A 262 9.86 -17.50 -58.15
CA SER A 262 10.41 -18.72 -58.77
C SER A 262 9.70 -19.12 -60.08
N GLY A 263 8.85 -18.26 -60.65
CA GLY A 263 8.01 -18.66 -61.78
C GLY A 263 7.43 -17.56 -62.67
N LEU A 264 8.24 -16.57 -63.12
CA LEU A 264 7.92 -15.91 -64.40
C LEU A 264 9.15 -15.30 -65.10
N GLN A 265 9.60 -15.93 -66.19
CA GLN A 265 10.45 -15.26 -67.17
C GLN A 265 9.57 -14.43 -68.11
N TYR A 266 9.71 -13.10 -68.08
CA TYR A 266 9.33 -12.23 -69.21
C TYR A 266 10.31 -11.07 -69.40
N TYR A 267 11.32 -11.33 -70.24
CA TYR A 267 11.61 -10.52 -71.43
C TYR A 267 11.51 -8.99 -71.30
N THR A 268 12.47 -8.36 -70.62
CA THR A 268 12.66 -6.90 -70.68
C THR A 268 13.34 -6.49 -71.99
N ARG A 269 12.55 -6.07 -72.99
CA ARG A 269 13.10 -5.48 -74.22
C ARG A 269 13.78 -4.14 -73.95
N SER A 270 14.92 -3.96 -74.58
CA SER A 270 15.70 -2.72 -74.64
C SER A 270 15.20 -1.78 -75.74
N LEU A 271 15.26 -0.46 -75.51
CA LEU A 271 15.02 0.61 -76.49
C LEU A 271 15.89 1.84 -76.18
N PHE A 272 16.80 2.23 -77.10
CA PHE A 272 17.29 3.61 -77.31
C PHE A 272 17.97 3.67 -78.68
N SER A 273 17.83 4.73 -79.48
CA SER A 273 18.71 5.04 -80.63
C SER A 273 18.49 4.27 -81.95
N ASN A 274 18.10 4.91 -83.05
CA ASN A 274 17.73 6.31 -83.21
C ASN A 274 17.01 6.52 -84.57
N SER A 275 16.51 7.74 -84.79
CA SER A 275 16.28 8.35 -86.11
C SER A 275 15.47 7.54 -87.13
N SER A 276 14.22 7.97 -87.33
CA SER A 276 13.31 7.49 -88.39
C SER A 276 13.11 5.96 -88.41
N SER A 277 12.17 5.50 -87.58
CA SER A 277 11.74 4.10 -87.38
C SER A 277 12.73 3.16 -86.63
N ALA A 278 12.26 2.65 -85.48
CA ALA A 278 12.68 1.44 -84.75
C ALA A 278 14.19 1.15 -84.45
N GLY A 279 14.57 1.19 -83.16
CA GLY A 279 15.83 0.63 -82.59
C GLY A 279 16.39 1.47 -81.43
N SER A 280 17.44 1.11 -80.67
CA SER A 280 18.09 -0.16 -80.24
C SER A 280 19.31 0.16 -79.30
N ALA A 281 19.18 -0.09 -77.98
CA ALA A 281 19.84 0.61 -76.85
C ALA A 281 21.36 0.94 -76.83
N PHE A 282 21.75 2.04 -76.14
CA PHE A 282 23.10 2.24 -75.57
C PHE A 282 23.14 3.04 -74.25
N GLY A 283 24.01 2.63 -73.33
CA GLY A 283 24.44 3.37 -72.13
C GLY A 283 25.80 2.86 -71.65
N SER A 284 26.45 3.57 -70.72
CA SER A 284 27.64 3.13 -69.95
C SER A 284 28.01 4.17 -68.87
N LYS A 285 28.82 3.92 -67.82
CA LYS A 285 29.13 2.80 -66.90
C LYS A 285 30.44 3.18 -66.15
N LEU A 286 30.64 2.62 -64.94
CA LEU A 286 31.93 2.49 -64.18
C LEU A 286 32.50 3.82 -63.58
N LEU A 287 33.34 3.85 -62.51
CA LEU A 287 33.82 2.86 -61.51
C LEU A 287 34.39 3.58 -60.24
N SER A 288 34.46 2.85 -59.10
CA SER A 288 35.51 2.94 -58.04
C SER A 288 35.66 4.22 -57.18
N GLN A 289 36.20 4.25 -55.94
CA GLN A 289 36.66 3.30 -54.89
C GLN A 289 36.79 4.13 -53.55
N ASP A 290 37.12 3.67 -52.33
CA ASP A 290 37.62 2.38 -51.77
C ASP A 290 37.27 2.22 -50.25
N SER A 291 37.87 1.22 -49.58
CA SER A 291 37.95 0.97 -48.11
C SER A 291 39.30 1.50 -47.52
N PRO A 292 39.75 1.35 -46.23
CA PRO A 292 39.32 0.40 -45.17
C PRO A 292 39.48 0.80 -43.66
N MET A 293 39.18 -0.17 -42.76
CA MET A 293 39.88 -0.52 -41.48
C MET A 293 39.69 0.24 -40.13
N PHE A 294 39.80 -0.55 -39.03
CA PHE A 294 39.86 -0.24 -37.58
C PHE A 294 38.68 0.55 -36.95
N GLY A 295 38.36 0.46 -35.64
CA GLY A 295 38.86 -0.45 -34.59
C GLY A 295 38.66 0.09 -33.16
N GLN A 296 37.99 -0.69 -32.30
CA GLN A 296 37.93 -0.58 -30.81
C GLN A 296 37.23 0.61 -30.11
N SER A 297 36.82 0.29 -28.89
CA SER A 297 36.06 1.03 -27.87
C SER A 297 36.86 2.10 -27.11
N SER A 298 36.20 3.17 -26.64
CA SER A 298 36.02 3.47 -25.19
C SER A 298 35.41 4.87 -24.94
N THR A 299 34.84 5.06 -23.75
CA THR A 299 34.37 6.33 -23.15
C THR A 299 35.58 7.08 -22.50
N PRO A 300 35.48 8.23 -21.78
CA PRO A 300 34.30 9.01 -21.35
C PRO A 300 34.45 10.56 -21.34
N THR A 301 33.50 11.24 -20.68
CA THR A 301 33.59 12.55 -19.99
C THR A 301 33.58 13.90 -20.72
N SER A 302 32.88 14.83 -20.04
CA SER A 302 33.27 16.23 -19.78
C SER A 302 32.77 17.34 -20.73
N ASN A 303 31.81 18.11 -20.20
CA ASN A 303 31.70 19.59 -20.29
C ASN A 303 31.30 20.21 -21.65
N ARG A 304 30.62 21.37 -21.72
CA ARG A 304 29.88 22.20 -20.73
C ARG A 304 29.29 23.41 -21.49
N MET A 305 28.06 23.85 -21.15
CA MET A 305 27.46 25.18 -21.49
C MET A 305 27.24 25.44 -23.00
N GLN A 306 26.40 26.37 -23.50
CA GLN A 306 25.23 27.18 -23.07
C GLN A 306 24.69 27.80 -24.40
N TYR A 307 23.45 28.26 -24.63
CA TYR A 307 22.60 29.25 -23.95
C TYR A 307 21.23 29.36 -24.68
N GLY A 308 20.22 29.98 -24.04
CA GLY A 308 18.96 30.46 -24.66
C GLY A 308 17.82 29.45 -24.61
N ARG A 309 16.67 29.65 -23.92
CA ARG A 309 16.06 30.82 -23.23
C ARG A 309 15.68 32.02 -24.10
N ILE A 310 14.52 31.93 -24.76
CA ILE A 310 13.35 32.87 -24.74
C ILE A 310 12.15 32.00 -25.21
N LEU A 311 10.88 32.12 -24.81
CA LEU A 311 10.11 33.08 -23.98
C LEU A 311 9.43 32.33 -22.82
#